data_AF-A0A965XXN4-F1
#
_entry.id   AF-A0A965XXN4-F1
#
_cell.length_a   1.000
_cell.length_b   1.000
_cell.length_c   1.000
_cell.angle_alpha   90.00
_cell.angle_beta   90.00
_cell.angle_gamma   90.00
#
_symmetry.space_group_name_H-M   'P 1'
#
loop_
_entity.id
_entity.type
_entity.pdbx_description
1 polymer ?
#
loop_
_entity_poly.entity_id
_entity_poly.type
_entity_poly.pdbx_seq_one_letter_code
_entity_poly.pdbx_strand_id
1 'polypeptide(L)'
;MHVRLEIVDKNQPETAVIRCHELTPEIEAMANLIRRQDVSRQPIVFYKGDEHYYLSLREILFFETDDDHVYAHSAADAFEVKARLYELEAALPGHFVRVSRSAIASILHIYSIQKSLTGVSLVAFRQSHKEIYCSRMYGRELFRKMNERFIYENI
;
A
#
# COMPACT_ATOMS: atom_id res chain seq x y z
N MET A 1 -19.15 18.38 -7.99
CA MET A 1 -18.47 17.42 -8.89
C MET A 1 -19.41 16.24 -9.11
N HIS A 2 -19.80 15.95 -10.35
CA HIS A 2 -20.62 14.78 -10.66
C HIS A 2 -19.72 13.72 -11.31
N VAL A 3 -19.70 12.52 -10.75
CA VAL A 3 -18.88 11.41 -11.25
C VAL A 3 -19.80 10.45 -12.01
N ARG A 4 -19.46 10.17 -13.27
CA ARG A 4 -20.17 9.22 -14.13
C ARG A 4 -19.30 7.99 -14.32
N LEU A 5 -19.86 6.82 -14.05
CA LEU A 5 -19.23 5.52 -14.29
C LEU A 5 -19.97 4.82 -15.42
N GLU A 6 -19.22 4.26 -16.35
CA GLU A 6 -19.74 3.51 -17.49
C GLU A 6 -19.08 2.13 -17.49
N ILE A 7 -19.90 1.08 -17.50
CA ILE A 7 -19.41 -0.29 -17.62
C ILE A 7 -19.25 -0.57 -19.11
N VAL A 8 -18.02 -0.82 -19.55
CA VAL A 8 -17.69 -1.15 -20.94
C VAL A 8 -17.66 -2.67 -21.15
N ASP A 9 -17.68 -3.08 -22.42
CA ASP A 9 -17.48 -4.48 -22.79
C ASP A 9 -16.09 -4.97 -22.36
N LYS A 10 -15.96 -6.25 -22.00
CA LYS A 10 -14.70 -6.85 -21.52
C LYS A 10 -13.55 -6.78 -22.54
N ASN A 11 -13.86 -6.60 -23.83
CA ASN A 11 -12.85 -6.49 -24.88
C ASN A 11 -12.31 -5.07 -25.06
N GLN A 12 -12.86 -4.08 -24.34
CA GLN A 12 -12.37 -2.71 -24.35
C GLN A 12 -11.43 -2.48 -23.17
N PRO A 13 -10.33 -1.70 -23.34
CA PRO A 13 -9.45 -1.38 -22.23
C PRO A 13 -10.16 -0.46 -21.24
N GLU A 14 -9.93 -0.71 -19.95
CA GLU A 14 -10.32 0.21 -18.88
C GLU A 14 -9.73 1.59 -19.16
N THR A 15 -10.57 2.62 -19.20
CA THR A 15 -10.16 3.99 -19.57
C THR A 15 -10.82 4.99 -18.63
N ALA A 16 -10.03 5.93 -18.11
CA ALA A 16 -10.54 7.07 -17.37
C ALA A 16 -10.51 8.35 -18.23
N VAL A 17 -11.66 9.00 -18.41
CA VAL A 17 -11.78 10.26 -19.14
C VAL A 17 -12.18 11.38 -18.18
N ILE A 18 -11.31 12.38 -18.01
CA ILE A 18 -11.59 13.56 -17.18
C ILE A 18 -11.98 14.73 -18.10
N ARG A 19 -13.24 15.16 -18.02
CA ARG A 19 -13.75 16.34 -18.72
C ARG A 19 -13.80 17.51 -17.73
N CYS A 20 -13.08 18.59 -18.01
CA CYS A 20 -12.99 19.77 -17.16
C CYS A 20 -13.12 21.04 -18.01
N HIS A 21 -13.49 22.16 -17.37
CA HIS A 21 -13.53 23.47 -18.04
C HIS A 21 -12.12 24.07 -18.20
N GLU A 22 -11.24 23.79 -17.25
CA GLU A 22 -9.84 24.22 -17.24
C GLU A 22 -9.00 23.17 -16.49
N LEU A 23 -7.71 23.06 -16.85
CA LEU A 23 -6.75 22.23 -16.12
C LEU A 23 -6.30 22.95 -14.83
N THR A 24 -7.06 22.77 -13.76
CA THR A 24 -6.70 23.29 -12.43
C THR A 24 -5.76 22.32 -11.69
N PRO A 25 -5.03 22.77 -10.64
CA PRO A 25 -4.20 21.90 -9.82
C PRO A 25 -4.96 20.69 -9.25
N GLU A 26 -6.24 20.84 -8.92
CA GLU A 26 -7.09 19.76 -8.42
C GLU A 26 -7.37 18.70 -9.50
N ILE A 27 -7.67 19.13 -10.73
CA ILE A 27 -7.89 18.23 -11.88
C ILE A 27 -6.60 17.49 -12.24
N GLU A 28 -5.47 18.19 -12.22
CA GLU A 28 -4.17 17.60 -12.47
C GLU A 28 -3.79 16.57 -11.39
N ALA A 29 -4.08 16.85 -10.13
CA ALA A 29 -3.88 15.91 -9.03
C ALA A 29 -4.71 14.63 -9.21
N MET A 30 -5.99 14.75 -9.61
CA MET A 30 -6.85 13.59 -9.92
C MET A 30 -6.31 12.77 -11.09
N ALA A 31 -5.90 13.42 -12.18
CA ALA A 31 -5.33 12.75 -13.34
C ALA A 31 -4.03 11.99 -12.98
N ASN A 32 -3.19 12.58 -12.12
CA ASN A 32 -1.97 11.95 -11.63
C ASN A 32 -2.25 10.74 -10.73
N LEU A 33 -3.29 10.78 -9.90
CA LEU A 33 -3.68 9.62 -9.08
C LEU A 33 -4.09 8.43 -9.94
N ILE A 34 -4.82 8.67 -11.03
CA ILE A 34 -5.23 7.63 -11.98
C ILE A 34 -4.02 7.10 -12.75
N ARG A 35 -3.18 7.98 -13.31
CA ARG A 35 -1.96 7.57 -14.04
C ARG A 35 -1.03 6.69 -13.20
N ARG A 36 -0.86 7.00 -11.91
CA ARG A 36 -0.03 6.19 -10.99
C ARG A 36 -0.56 4.77 -10.76
N GLN A 37 -1.81 4.48 -11.12
CA GLN A 37 -2.33 3.11 -11.07
C GLN A 37 -1.90 2.29 -12.31
N ASP A 38 -1.61 2.95 -13.43
CA ASP A 38 -1.24 2.37 -14.72
C ASP A 38 0.28 2.27 -14.97
N VAL A 39 1.11 3.04 -14.24
CA VAL A 39 2.57 2.98 -14.41
C VAL A 39 3.09 1.65 -13.90
N SER A 40 3.22 0.69 -14.82
CA SER A 40 4.14 -0.45 -14.84
C SER A 40 4.56 -0.95 -13.46
N ARG A 41 3.70 -1.69 -12.79
CA ARG A 41 4.18 -2.56 -11.71
C ARG A 41 4.93 -3.69 -12.37
N GLN A 42 6.25 -3.56 -12.50
CA GLN A 42 7.06 -4.77 -12.66
C GLN A 42 6.64 -5.73 -11.54
N PRO A 43 6.28 -6.98 -11.89
CA PRO A 43 5.86 -7.94 -10.88
C PRO A 43 6.99 -8.10 -9.87
N ILE A 44 6.68 -7.84 -8.59
CA ILE A 44 7.61 -8.12 -7.50
C ILE A 44 7.70 -9.65 -7.41
N VAL A 45 8.91 -10.17 -7.60
CA VAL A 45 9.20 -11.59 -7.39
C VAL A 45 9.65 -11.78 -5.95
N PHE A 46 9.08 -12.81 -5.31
CA PHE A 46 9.33 -13.16 -3.92
C PHE A 46 10.18 -14.43 -3.88
N TYR A 47 11.07 -14.56 -2.90
CA TYR A 47 12.05 -15.65 -2.83
C TYR A 47 12.00 -16.34 -1.48
N LYS A 48 12.18 -17.67 -1.47
CA LYS A 48 12.41 -18.45 -0.27
C LYS A 48 13.42 -19.55 -0.58
N GLY A 49 14.68 -19.35 -0.17
CA GLY A 49 15.79 -20.14 -0.68
C GLY A 49 15.92 -19.96 -2.20
N ASP A 50 16.00 -21.07 -2.94
CA ASP A 50 16.13 -21.06 -4.40
C ASP A 50 14.78 -21.01 -5.13
N GLU A 51 13.66 -21.00 -4.40
CA GLU A 51 12.32 -21.00 -4.97
C GLU A 51 11.81 -19.57 -5.21
N HIS A 52 11.14 -19.40 -6.37
CA HIS A 52 10.53 -18.15 -6.79
C HIS A 52 9.02 -18.22 -6.61
N TYR A 53 8.46 -17.20 -5.96
CA TYR A 53 7.05 -17.07 -5.64
C TYR A 53 6.46 -15.83 -6.34
N TYR A 54 5.25 -15.97 -6.86
CA TYR A 54 4.50 -14.92 -7.55
C TYR A 54 3.20 -14.69 -6.78
N LEU A 55 3.27 -13.83 -5.77
CA LEU A 55 2.17 -13.57 -4.85
C LEU A 55 1.41 -12.31 -5.23
N SER A 56 0.12 -12.27 -4.91
CA SER A 56 -0.64 -11.03 -4.97
C SER A 56 -0.18 -10.11 -3.86
N LEU A 57 0.03 -8.83 -4.17
CA LEU A 57 0.27 -7.81 -3.13
C LEU A 57 -0.89 -7.71 -2.12
N ARG A 58 -2.09 -8.20 -2.47
CA ARG A 58 -3.21 -8.30 -1.54
C ARG A 58 -2.98 -9.32 -0.43
N GLU A 59 -2.02 -10.23 -0.56
CA GLU A 59 -1.68 -11.22 0.47
C GLU A 59 -0.62 -10.70 1.47
N ILE A 60 0.04 -9.59 1.13
CA ILE A 60 1.14 -9.04 1.90
C ILE A 60 0.62 -8.09 2.99
N LEU A 61 0.95 -8.39 4.23
CA LEU A 61 0.66 -7.59 5.42
C LEU A 61 1.59 -6.38 5.51
N PHE A 62 2.89 -6.60 5.36
CA PHE A 62 3.91 -5.57 5.40
C PHE A 62 5.20 -6.04 4.72
N PHE A 63 6.08 -5.09 4.42
CA PHE A 63 7.47 -5.32 4.08
C PHE A 63 8.34 -4.79 5.21
N GLU A 64 9.41 -5.48 5.54
CA GLU A 64 10.42 -4.99 6.47
C GLU A 64 11.84 -5.27 6.00
N THR A 65 12.76 -4.42 6.42
CA THR A 65 14.19 -4.69 6.30
C THR A 65 14.63 -5.45 7.54
N ASP A 66 15.17 -6.65 7.31
CA ASP A 66 15.84 -7.46 8.33
C ASP A 66 17.28 -7.72 7.86
N ASP A 67 18.24 -7.26 8.66
CA ASP A 67 19.64 -7.07 8.27
C ASP A 67 19.79 -6.32 6.92
N ASP A 68 20.41 -6.97 5.93
CA ASP A 68 20.68 -6.42 4.60
C ASP A 68 19.61 -6.74 3.56
N HIS A 69 18.56 -7.47 3.96
CA HIS A 69 17.53 -8.00 3.07
C HIS A 69 16.17 -7.37 3.37
N VAL A 70 15.29 -7.39 2.37
CA VAL A 70 13.91 -6.96 2.55
C VAL A 70 13.01 -8.17 2.45
N TYR A 71 12.09 -8.31 3.39
CA TYR A 71 11.13 -9.39 3.42
C TYR A 71 9.71 -8.86 3.27
N ALA A 72 8.91 -9.57 2.49
CA ALA A 72 7.47 -9.41 2.38
C ALA A 72 6.79 -10.43 3.28
N HIS A 73 5.97 -9.96 4.22
CA HIS A 73 5.32 -10.81 5.22
C HIS A 73 3.86 -10.99 4.82
N SER A 74 3.48 -12.24 4.53
CA SER A 74 2.09 -12.66 4.47
C SER A 74 1.60 -13.07 5.87
N ALA A 75 0.34 -13.47 6.00
CA ALA A 75 -0.17 -13.99 7.27
C ALA A 75 0.56 -15.24 7.75
N ALA A 76 0.92 -16.14 6.81
CA ALA A 76 1.49 -17.45 7.10
C ALA A 76 3.02 -17.49 7.00
N ASP A 77 3.62 -16.66 6.15
CA ASP A 77 5.02 -16.83 5.72
C ASP A 77 5.71 -15.50 5.44
N ALA A 78 7.03 -15.53 5.28
CA ALA A 78 7.86 -14.40 4.88
C ALA A 78 8.73 -14.78 3.67
N PHE A 79 8.86 -13.85 2.73
CA PHE A 79 9.59 -14.05 1.49
C PHE A 79 10.54 -12.90 1.25
N GLU A 80 11.78 -13.20 0.88
CA GLU A 80 12.73 -12.17 0.51
C GLU A 80 12.29 -11.50 -0.79
N VAL A 81 12.54 -10.19 -0.92
CA VAL A 81 12.41 -9.43 -2.15
C VAL A 81 13.72 -8.70 -2.42
N LYS A 82 14.16 -8.73 -3.68
CA LYS A 82 15.44 -8.12 -4.09
C LYS A 82 15.41 -6.59 -4.13
N ALA A 83 14.21 -6.01 -4.22
CA ALA A 83 14.02 -4.56 -4.22
C ALA A 83 14.30 -3.98 -2.84
N ARG A 84 14.99 -2.83 -2.79
CA ARG A 84 15.19 -2.08 -1.56
C ARG A 84 13.87 -1.46 -1.12
N LEU A 85 13.75 -1.21 0.19
CA LEU A 85 12.50 -0.74 0.77
C LEU A 85 12.04 0.62 0.19
N TYR A 86 12.95 1.51 -0.21
CA TYR A 86 12.58 2.78 -0.87
C TYR A 86 12.09 2.58 -2.32
N GLU A 87 12.59 1.56 -3.03
CA GLU A 87 12.12 1.21 -4.38
C GLU A 87 10.70 0.63 -4.30
N LEU A 88 10.46 -0.23 -3.30
CA LEU A 88 9.13 -0.74 -2.99
C LEU A 88 8.16 0.40 -2.66
N GLU A 89 8.56 1.37 -1.84
CA GLU A 89 7.71 2.52 -1.51
C GLU A 89 7.26 3.30 -2.75
N ALA A 90 8.11 3.43 -3.76
CA ALA A 90 7.78 4.10 -5.02
C ALA A 90 6.88 3.25 -5.94
N ALA A 91 7.04 1.92 -5.92
CA ALA A 91 6.34 1.00 -6.82
C ALA A 91 5.02 0.44 -6.25
N LEU A 92 4.88 0.40 -4.92
CA LEU A 92 3.74 -0.22 -4.27
C LEU A 92 2.45 0.61 -4.42
N PRO A 93 1.28 -0.05 -4.48
CA PRO A 93 -0.01 0.63 -4.46
C PRO A 93 -0.16 1.57 -3.25
N GLY A 94 -0.97 2.63 -3.41
CA GLY A 94 -1.18 3.63 -2.35
C GLY A 94 -1.89 3.17 -1.06
N HIS A 95 -2.23 1.89 -0.95
CA HIS A 95 -2.65 1.25 0.32
C HIS A 95 -1.47 0.69 1.13
N PHE A 96 -0.26 0.68 0.57
CA PHE A 96 0.96 0.50 1.31
C PHE A 96 1.46 1.85 1.80
N VAL A 97 1.81 1.92 3.08
CA VAL A 97 2.23 3.15 3.76
C VAL A 97 3.51 2.86 4.51
N ARG A 98 4.52 3.72 4.34
CA ARG A 98 5.74 3.67 5.15
C ARG A 98 5.40 3.94 6.61
N VAL A 99 5.74 3.03 7.51
CA VAL A 99 5.43 3.14 8.95
C VAL A 99 6.69 3.29 9.81
N SER A 100 7.87 2.97 9.26
CA SER A 100 9.15 3.22 9.91
C SER A 100 10.26 3.39 8.86
N ARG A 101 11.50 3.63 9.30
CA ARG A 101 12.65 3.61 8.38
C ARG A 101 12.88 2.22 7.76
N SER A 102 12.43 1.16 8.42
CA SER A 102 12.65 -0.23 8.03
C SER A 102 11.35 -0.98 7.69
N ALA A 103 10.17 -0.34 7.63
CA ALA A 103 8.93 -1.05 7.34
C ALA A 103 7.89 -0.25 6.55
N ILE A 104 7.19 -0.95 5.65
CA ILE A 104 6.02 -0.49 4.88
C ILE A 104 4.85 -1.42 5.19
N ALA A 105 3.71 -0.90 5.64
CA ALA A 105 2.54 -1.69 6.01
C ALA A 105 1.40 -1.55 4.99
N SER A 106 0.69 -2.64 4.72
CA SER A 106 -0.59 -2.61 3.99
C SER A 106 -1.71 -2.19 4.94
N ILE A 107 -2.31 -1.02 4.71
CA ILE A 107 -3.43 -0.54 5.53
C ILE A 107 -4.66 -1.42 5.40
N LEU A 108 -4.77 -2.24 4.35
CA LEU A 108 -5.89 -3.16 4.14
C LEU A 108 -5.95 -4.26 5.21
N HIS A 109 -4.79 -4.64 5.73
CA HIS A 109 -4.67 -5.73 6.69
C HIS A 109 -4.56 -5.29 8.14
N ILE A 110 -4.30 -4.00 8.40
CA ILE A 110 -4.22 -3.49 9.77
C ILE A 110 -5.55 -3.72 10.49
N TYR A 111 -5.48 -4.43 11.62
CA TYR A 111 -6.60 -4.73 12.50
C TYR A 111 -6.69 -3.70 13.62
N SER A 112 -5.56 -3.39 14.26
CA SER A 112 -5.51 -2.45 15.38
C SER A 112 -4.21 -1.65 15.38
N ILE A 113 -4.28 -0.46 15.96
CA ILE A 113 -3.12 0.40 16.22
C ILE A 113 -3.18 0.82 17.68
N GLN A 114 -2.26 0.31 18.50
CA GLN A 114 -2.11 0.72 19.89
C GLN A 114 -1.10 1.87 19.99
N LYS A 115 -1.60 3.07 20.31
CA LYS A 115 -0.76 4.24 20.54
C LYS A 115 -0.04 4.12 21.88
N SER A 116 1.27 4.35 21.90
CA SER A 116 2.00 4.53 23.16
C SER A 116 2.15 6.01 23.50
N LEU A 117 2.36 6.29 24.79
CA LEU A 117 2.72 7.63 25.28
C LEU A 117 4.04 8.14 24.70
N THR A 118 4.91 7.22 24.29
CA THR A 118 6.16 7.60 23.64
C THR A 118 5.93 8.00 22.19
N GLY A 119 4.75 7.79 21.59
CA GLY A 119 4.47 8.15 20.19
C GLY A 119 4.94 7.11 19.16
N VAL A 120 5.52 5.99 19.60
CA VAL A 120 5.65 4.78 18.78
C VAL A 120 4.36 3.98 18.92
N SER A 121 3.75 3.56 17.81
CA SER A 121 2.49 2.78 17.85
C SER A 121 2.75 1.34 17.46
N LEU A 122 2.12 0.39 18.16
CA LEU A 122 2.13 -1.02 17.77
C LEU A 122 1.01 -1.27 16.77
N VAL A 123 1.31 -1.89 15.65
CA VAL A 123 0.39 -2.20 14.56
C VAL A 123 0.23 -3.72 14.47
N ALA A 124 -1.00 -4.20 14.60
CA ALA A 124 -1.34 -5.62 14.46
C ALA A 124 -2.19 -5.85 13.20
N PHE A 125 -2.07 -7.05 12.63
CA PHE A 125 -2.70 -7.40 11.36
C PHE A 125 -3.82 -8.44 11.53
N ARG A 126 -4.84 -8.37 10.67
CA ARG A 126 -5.95 -9.35 10.66
C ARG A 126 -5.40 -10.75 10.34
N GLN A 127 -5.94 -11.76 11.02
CA GLN A 127 -5.65 -13.17 10.76
C GLN A 127 -4.15 -13.53 10.84
N SER A 128 -3.38 -12.78 11.63
CA SER A 128 -1.95 -13.04 11.86
C SER A 128 -1.58 -12.63 13.28
N HIS A 129 -0.57 -13.29 13.84
CA HIS A 129 0.06 -12.91 15.11
C HIS A 129 1.19 -11.89 14.92
N LYS A 130 1.52 -11.54 13.67
CA LYS A 130 2.60 -10.61 13.36
C LYS A 130 2.21 -9.20 13.77
N GLU A 131 3.18 -8.46 14.29
CA GLU A 131 3.05 -7.08 14.71
C GLU A 131 4.29 -6.30 14.29
N ILE A 132 4.13 -5.01 14.00
CA ILE A 132 5.24 -4.10 13.71
C ILE A 132 5.06 -2.77 14.43
N TYR A 133 6.16 -2.05 14.61
CA TYR A 133 6.13 -0.71 15.19
C TYR A 133 6.05 0.37 14.11
N CYS A 134 5.08 1.27 14.25
CA CYS A 134 5.03 2.54 13.55
C CYS A 134 5.78 3.60 14.35
N SER A 135 6.81 4.21 13.74
CA SER A 135 7.59 5.25 14.40
C SER A 135 6.84 6.59 14.42
N ARG A 136 7.25 7.48 15.34
CA ARG A 136 6.67 8.84 15.51
C ARG A 136 6.57 9.62 14.20
N MET A 137 7.61 9.54 13.38
CA MET A 137 7.74 10.31 12.14
C MET A 137 6.67 9.94 11.11
N TYR A 138 6.30 8.66 11.05
CA TYR A 138 5.41 8.12 10.03
C TYR A 138 3.95 7.98 10.51
N GLY A 139 3.71 8.04 11.83
CA GLY A 139 2.37 7.84 12.40
C GLY A 139 1.31 8.77 11.82
N ARG A 140 1.64 10.04 11.53
CA ARG A 140 0.69 11.00 10.96
C ARG A 140 0.10 10.52 9.63
N GLU A 141 0.93 10.00 8.74
CA GLU A 141 0.50 9.52 7.43
C GLU A 141 -0.30 8.22 7.54
N LEU A 142 0.13 7.30 8.41
CA LEU A 142 -0.62 6.08 8.70
C LEU A 142 -2.05 6.38 9.19
N PHE A 143 -2.20 7.26 10.18
CA PHE A 143 -3.54 7.59 10.71
C PHE A 143 -4.42 8.31 9.68
N ARG A 144 -3.85 9.17 8.84
CA ARG A 144 -4.57 9.82 7.74
C ARG A 144 -5.18 8.76 6.80
N LYS A 145 -4.36 7.80 6.37
CA LYS A 145 -4.76 6.70 5.48
C LYS A 145 -5.79 5.76 6.11
N MET A 146 -5.65 5.46 7.40
CA MET A 146 -6.63 4.65 8.12
C MET A 146 -7.98 5.35 8.27
N ASN A 147 -8.00 6.67 8.51
CA ASN A 147 -9.24 7.44 8.55
C ASN A 147 -9.92 7.49 7.18
N GLU A 148 -9.16 7.71 6.11
CA GLU A 148 -9.68 7.64 4.74
C GLU A 148 -10.34 6.29 4.47
N ARG A 149 -9.65 5.19 4.77
CA ARG A 149 -10.19 3.83 4.66
C ARG A 149 -11.48 3.66 5.46
N PHE A 150 -11.50 4.07 6.72
CA PHE A 150 -12.67 3.94 7.59
C PHE A 150 -13.90 4.65 7.02
N ILE A 151 -13.71 5.85 6.46
CA ILE A 151 -14.78 6.61 5.81
C ILE A 151 -15.32 5.84 4.59
N TYR A 152 -14.46 5.29 3.73
CA TYR A 152 -14.91 4.53 2.55
C TYR A 152 -15.59 3.20 2.89
N GLU A 153 -15.24 2.55 3.99
CA GLU A 153 -15.83 1.25 4.37
C GLU A 153 -17.17 1.38 5.14
N ASN A 154 -17.53 2.58 5.61
CA ASN A 154 -18.70 2.80 6.47
C ASN A 154 -19.68 3.86 5.92
N ILE A 155 -19.61 4.14 4.60
CA ILE A 155 -20.60 4.92 3.84
C ILE A 155 -21.24 3.98 2.83
#